data_AF-A0A1G9YRK9-F1
#
_entry.id   AF-A0A1G9YRK9-F1
#
_cell.length_a   1.000
_cell.length_b   1.000
_cell.length_c   1.000
_cell.angle_alpha   90.00
_cell.angle_beta   90.00
_cell.angle_gamma   90.00
#
_symmetry.space_group_name_H-M   'P 1'
#
loop_
_entity.id
_entity.type
_entity.pdbx_description
1 polymer ?
#
loop_
_entity_poly.entity_id
_entity_poly.type
_entity_poly.pdbx_seq_one_letter_code
_entity_poly.pdbx_strand_id
1 'polypeptide(L)'
;MLGQPLGPPVTPIVRRYDTVKAISRSSRLVAALAATTGLLLTGCSTGAGQPNAAAIIGDKVVSVAEVQHRLDAALAAQDPKYLRQQAQNRLDLGGRGLLSMMIRLELLERLAQREGIRVEDAEVDTAAAGVTEEAIQRGTHPAYDRQSVREVLRSELLAGAIGKKYANRTAVVADIVVTGERAEAMAKAKQMAKGPEASERLVKDEKAKGGQASSGERFTFSQASPKLAQSAVFATASDTVVVFPVADESGQMEQQTTPTAQWVAAYVHKRDTNATSAPAQTNAATQAALNRVLGLSMASLYADEIGMRVSPRYGVWDPAGKQLVPNSQEQAAVQLKAVVPRS
;
A
#
# COMPACT_ATOMS: atom_id res chain seq x y z
N MET A 1 -65.27 21.27 26.67
CA MET A 1 -64.13 21.80 27.45
C MET A 1 -62.87 21.65 26.62
N LEU A 2 -62.13 22.75 26.45
CA LEU A 2 -60.73 22.89 25.99
C LEU A 2 -60.42 22.39 24.55
N GLY A 3 -60.15 23.20 23.52
CA GLY A 3 -59.79 24.62 23.44
C GLY A 3 -58.27 24.85 23.53
N GLN A 4 -57.54 24.81 22.41
CA GLN A 4 -56.21 25.41 22.27
C GLN A 4 -55.93 25.90 20.82
N PRO A 5 -55.05 26.91 20.65
CA PRO A 5 -55.28 28.02 19.73
C PRO A 5 -54.46 28.01 18.43
N LEU A 6 -55.00 28.73 17.45
CA LEU A 6 -54.39 29.12 16.18
C LEU A 6 -53.23 30.09 16.40
N GLY A 7 -52.08 29.82 15.77
CA GLY A 7 -50.94 30.73 15.70
C GLY A 7 -51.15 31.89 14.71
N PRO A 8 -50.43 33.02 14.88
CA PRO A 8 -50.69 34.28 14.16
C PRO A 8 -50.14 34.31 12.71
N PRO A 9 -50.61 35.24 11.87
CA PRO A 9 -50.28 35.32 10.45
C PRO A 9 -48.90 35.94 10.15
N VAL A 10 -48.24 35.43 9.13
CA VAL A 10 -46.99 35.98 8.57
C VAL A 10 -47.31 37.15 7.64
N THR A 11 -46.76 38.33 7.93
CA THR A 11 -46.82 39.51 7.05
C THR A 11 -45.47 39.70 6.35
N PRO A 12 -45.41 40.01 5.04
CA PRO A 12 -44.15 40.18 4.33
C PRO A 12 -43.54 41.57 4.58
N ILE A 13 -42.27 41.61 5.02
CA ILE A 13 -41.50 42.85 5.08
C ILE A 13 -40.84 43.09 3.72
N VAL A 14 -41.41 44.02 2.97
CA VAL A 14 -40.79 44.66 1.81
C VAL A 14 -39.82 45.72 2.33
N ARG A 15 -38.51 45.56 2.09
CA ARG A 15 -37.54 46.66 2.27
C ARG A 15 -37.15 47.21 0.90
N ARG A 16 -37.48 48.49 0.73
CA ARG A 16 -37.18 49.34 -0.43
C ARG A 16 -35.68 49.49 -0.62
N TYR A 17 -35.27 49.45 -1.89
CA TYR A 17 -34.05 50.06 -2.38
C TYR A 17 -34.25 51.58 -2.40
N ASP A 18 -33.43 52.33 -1.68
CA ASP A 18 -33.25 53.75 -1.92
C ASP A 18 -31.80 54.03 -2.34
N THR A 19 -31.73 54.53 -3.57
CA THR A 19 -30.56 54.96 -4.32
C THR A 19 -30.08 56.30 -3.77
N VAL A 20 -28.81 56.43 -3.38
CA VAL A 20 -28.18 57.75 -3.21
C VAL A 20 -26.81 57.78 -3.89
N LYS A 21 -26.86 58.33 -5.10
CA LYS A 21 -25.98 59.36 -5.69
C LYS A 21 -24.47 59.31 -5.41
N ALA A 22 -23.76 59.12 -6.52
CA ALA A 22 -22.34 59.31 -6.68
C ALA A 22 -21.85 60.72 -6.29
N ILE A 23 -20.67 60.78 -5.65
CA ILE A 23 -19.77 61.93 -5.67
C ILE A 23 -18.41 61.44 -6.16
N SER A 24 -18.02 62.02 -7.30
CA SER A 24 -16.78 61.79 -8.02
C SER A 24 -15.63 62.68 -7.52
N ARG A 25 -14.40 62.27 -7.89
CA ARG A 25 -13.12 63.03 -7.95
C ARG A 25 -12.37 63.06 -6.60
N SER A 26 -11.06 62.84 -6.52
CA SER A 26 -9.99 62.71 -7.51
C SER A 26 -8.71 62.31 -6.77
N SER A 27 -7.87 61.53 -7.46
CA SER A 27 -6.40 61.43 -7.36
C SER A 27 -5.68 61.98 -6.10
N ARG A 28 -4.83 61.15 -5.48
CA ARG A 28 -3.37 61.31 -5.53
C ARG A 28 -2.67 60.15 -4.81
N LEU A 29 -1.58 59.72 -5.43
CA LEU A 29 -0.57 58.78 -4.97
C LEU A 29 0.01 59.18 -3.60
N VAL A 30 0.10 58.23 -2.67
CA VAL A 30 1.21 58.13 -1.71
C VAL A 30 1.54 56.65 -1.52
N ALA A 31 2.65 56.23 -2.10
CA ALA A 31 3.37 55.04 -1.68
C ALA A 31 4.26 55.42 -0.51
N ALA A 32 4.31 54.62 0.56
CA ALA A 32 5.53 54.31 1.31
C ALA A 32 5.28 53.32 2.46
N LEU A 33 6.04 52.22 2.39
CA LEU A 33 6.68 51.49 3.48
C LEU A 33 5.91 51.16 4.77
N ALA A 34 5.55 49.89 4.88
CA ALA A 34 5.69 49.15 6.14
C ALA A 34 6.26 47.75 5.82
N ALA A 35 7.59 47.67 5.78
CA ALA A 35 8.30 46.41 5.89
C ALA A 35 8.20 45.94 7.35
N THR A 36 7.17 45.13 7.66
CA THR A 36 7.15 44.36 8.90
C THR A 36 7.84 43.03 8.63
N THR A 37 9.04 42.95 9.19
CA THR A 37 9.87 41.77 9.40
C THR A 37 9.03 40.59 9.88
N GLY A 38 8.63 39.71 8.96
CA GLY A 38 8.16 38.38 9.31
C GLY A 38 9.37 37.59 9.80
N LEU A 39 9.51 37.47 11.12
CA LEU A 39 10.45 36.55 11.76
C LEU A 39 10.26 35.16 11.14
N LEU A 40 11.21 34.76 10.29
CA LEU A 40 11.42 33.37 9.95
C LEU A 40 11.86 32.67 11.23
N LEU A 41 10.90 32.07 11.93
CA LEU A 41 11.16 30.96 12.82
C LEU A 41 11.68 29.81 11.94
N THR A 42 12.97 29.84 11.62
CA THR A 42 13.71 28.67 11.15
C THR A 42 13.85 27.73 12.35
N GLY A 43 12.75 27.06 12.68
CA GLY A 43 12.82 25.82 13.43
C GLY A 43 13.59 24.83 12.57
N CYS A 44 14.78 24.46 13.03
CA CYS A 44 15.53 23.34 12.48
C CYS A 44 14.76 22.04 12.73
N SER A 45 13.68 21.78 11.97
CA SER A 45 13.23 20.41 11.75
C SER A 45 14.14 19.83 10.68
N THR A 46 15.25 19.26 11.14
CA THR A 46 16.06 18.34 10.34
C THR A 46 15.21 17.11 10.03
N GLY A 47 14.43 17.23 8.95
CA GLY A 47 13.55 16.19 8.44
C GLY A 47 12.61 16.82 7.41
N ALA A 48 13.01 16.79 6.14
CA ALA A 48 12.18 17.20 5.01
C ALA A 48 10.91 16.32 4.93
N GLY A 49 9.92 16.66 5.74
CA GLY A 49 8.54 16.21 5.64
C GLY A 49 7.71 17.45 5.34
N GLN A 50 7.01 17.44 4.20
CA GLN A 50 5.96 18.43 4.02
C GLN A 50 4.89 18.15 5.09
N PRO A 51 4.60 19.10 6.01
CA PRO A 51 3.78 18.82 7.20
C PRO A 51 2.37 18.31 6.87
N ASN A 52 1.90 18.56 5.64
CA ASN A 52 0.58 18.15 5.16
C ASN A 52 0.61 16.95 4.19
N ALA A 53 1.77 16.34 3.95
CA ALA A 53 1.88 15.12 3.13
C ALA A 53 1.56 13.87 3.98
N ALA A 54 0.66 13.04 3.48
CA ALA A 54 0.41 11.70 3.98
C ALA A 54 1.41 10.69 3.36
N ALA A 55 1.66 10.82 2.06
CA ALA A 55 2.71 10.11 1.34
C ALA A 55 3.27 10.96 0.18
N ILE A 56 4.50 10.68 -0.22
CA ILE A 56 5.16 11.22 -1.41
C ILE A 56 5.58 10.02 -2.25
N ILE A 57 5.11 9.94 -3.49
CA ILE A 57 5.26 8.81 -4.40
C ILE A 57 5.87 9.33 -5.69
N GLY A 58 7.20 9.26 -5.81
CA GLY A 58 7.94 9.98 -6.85
C GLY A 58 7.69 11.48 -6.74
N ASP A 59 7.05 12.06 -7.75
CA ASP A 59 6.66 13.48 -7.82
C ASP A 59 5.24 13.77 -7.29
N LYS A 60 4.41 12.74 -7.04
CA LYS A 60 3.05 12.95 -6.50
C LYS A 60 3.06 13.05 -4.98
N VAL A 61 2.38 14.07 -4.47
CA VAL A 61 2.09 14.21 -3.03
C VAL A 61 0.64 13.81 -2.78
N VAL A 62 0.43 12.79 -1.94
CA VAL A 62 -0.87 12.48 -1.36
C VAL A 62 -1.00 13.27 -0.06
N SER A 63 -1.96 14.18 0.00
CA SER A 63 -2.11 15.06 1.17
C SER A 63 -2.92 14.39 2.29
N VAL A 64 -2.73 14.85 3.52
CA VAL A 64 -3.58 14.47 4.67
C VAL A 64 -5.05 14.80 4.39
N ALA A 65 -5.32 15.96 3.81
CA ALA A 65 -6.67 16.42 3.48
C ALA A 65 -7.36 15.47 2.47
N GLU A 66 -6.61 14.93 1.51
CA GLU A 66 -7.15 13.96 0.55
C GLU A 66 -7.52 12.63 1.23
N VAL A 67 -6.69 12.15 2.17
CA VAL A 67 -7.02 10.96 2.96
C VAL A 67 -8.27 11.18 3.81
N GLN A 68 -8.39 12.35 4.45
CA GLN A 68 -9.56 12.73 5.24
C GLN A 68 -10.82 12.82 4.37
N HIS A 69 -10.73 13.47 3.21
CA HIS A 69 -11.85 13.57 2.28
C HIS A 69 -12.35 12.19 1.82
N ARG A 70 -11.45 11.24 1.53
CA ARG A 70 -11.86 9.87 1.19
C ARG A 70 -12.49 9.13 2.37
N LEU A 71 -12.03 9.38 3.59
CA LEU A 71 -12.62 8.80 4.79
C LEU A 71 -14.04 9.33 5.03
N ASP A 72 -14.22 10.64 4.90
CA ASP A 72 -15.53 11.29 5.04
C ASP A 72 -16.50 10.81 3.96
N ALA A 73 -16.03 10.64 2.71
CA ALA A 73 -16.82 10.08 1.62
C ALA A 73 -17.27 8.63 1.92
N ALA A 74 -16.37 7.78 2.44
CA ALA A 74 -16.72 6.41 2.80
C ALA A 74 -17.72 6.34 3.96
N LEU A 75 -17.61 7.24 4.95
CA LEU A 75 -18.59 7.37 6.03
C LEU A 75 -19.95 7.87 5.51
N ALA A 76 -19.96 8.85 4.61
CA ALA A 76 -21.17 9.36 3.97
C ALA A 76 -21.86 8.28 3.11
N ALA A 77 -21.07 7.40 2.48
CA ALA A 77 -21.56 6.23 1.75
C ALA A 77 -22.04 5.08 2.67
N GLN A 78 -22.02 5.27 3.99
CA GLN A 78 -22.41 4.28 5.00
C GLN A 78 -21.62 2.97 4.92
N ASP A 79 -20.34 3.02 4.52
CA ASP A 79 -19.51 1.83 4.47
C ASP A 79 -19.40 1.18 5.87
N PRO A 80 -19.82 -0.10 6.04
CA PRO A 80 -19.89 -0.75 7.34
C PRO A 80 -18.55 -0.86 8.06
N LYS A 81 -17.44 -0.96 7.31
CA LYS A 81 -16.09 -1.07 7.88
C LYS A 81 -15.72 0.24 8.57
N TYR A 82 -15.92 1.38 7.90
CA TYR A 82 -15.55 2.69 8.47
C TYR A 82 -16.51 3.13 9.57
N LEU A 83 -17.82 2.83 9.46
CA LEU A 83 -18.77 3.06 10.54
C LEU A 83 -18.42 2.26 11.80
N ARG A 84 -18.05 0.99 11.66
CA ARG A 84 -17.59 0.16 12.79
C ARG A 84 -16.32 0.72 13.42
N GLN A 85 -15.35 1.15 12.59
CA GLN A 85 -14.13 1.78 13.08
C GLN A 85 -14.40 3.10 13.80
N GLN A 86 -15.35 3.92 13.32
CA GLN A 86 -15.80 5.14 13.99
C GLN A 86 -16.40 4.82 15.36
N ALA A 87 -17.33 3.87 15.43
CA ALA A 87 -17.97 3.46 16.69
C ALA A 87 -16.95 2.92 17.73
N GLN A 88 -15.81 2.40 17.26
CA GLN A 88 -14.73 1.87 18.10
C GLN A 88 -13.62 2.89 18.38
N ASN A 89 -13.73 4.15 17.93
CA ASN A 89 -12.67 5.16 17.98
C ASN A 89 -11.35 4.72 17.30
N ARG A 90 -11.45 3.96 16.20
CA ARG A 90 -10.33 3.39 15.42
C ARG A 90 -10.27 3.93 13.98
N LEU A 91 -10.66 5.19 13.77
CA LEU A 91 -10.60 5.83 12.44
C LEU A 91 -9.16 6.02 11.92
N ASP A 92 -8.17 5.96 12.80
CA ASP A 92 -6.76 5.88 12.43
C ASP A 92 -6.47 4.65 11.54
N LEU A 93 -7.10 3.51 11.83
CA LEU A 93 -7.01 2.32 10.97
C LEU A 93 -7.67 2.53 9.62
N GLY A 94 -8.80 3.24 9.60
CA GLY A 94 -9.50 3.60 8.36
C GLY A 94 -8.64 4.48 7.47
N GLY A 95 -8.09 5.56 8.03
CA GLY A 95 -7.19 6.47 7.32
C GLY A 95 -5.93 5.77 6.81
N ARG A 96 -5.31 4.89 7.60
CA ARG A 96 -4.16 4.09 7.17
C ARG A 96 -4.52 3.13 6.03
N GLY A 97 -5.66 2.46 6.12
CA GLY A 97 -6.16 1.55 5.08
C GLY A 97 -6.44 2.27 3.75
N LEU A 98 -7.06 3.45 3.82
CA LEU A 98 -7.31 4.29 2.64
C LEU A 98 -6.02 4.76 1.99
N LEU A 99 -5.06 5.27 2.78
CA LEU A 99 -3.77 5.68 2.25
C LEU A 99 -3.02 4.50 1.61
N SER A 100 -3.11 3.30 2.20
CA SER A 100 -2.53 2.09 1.62
C SER A 100 -3.13 1.75 0.25
N MET A 101 -4.45 1.93 0.07
CA MET A 101 -5.11 1.75 -1.21
C MET A 101 -4.65 2.80 -2.24
N MET A 102 -4.60 4.08 -1.84
CA MET A 102 -4.14 5.18 -2.70
C MET A 102 -2.70 4.98 -3.17
N ILE A 103 -1.81 4.53 -2.28
CA ILE A 103 -0.43 4.19 -2.62
C ILE A 103 -0.39 3.05 -3.65
N ARG A 104 -1.14 1.96 -3.44
CA ARG A 104 -1.17 0.84 -4.40
C ARG A 104 -1.67 1.27 -5.78
N LEU A 105 -2.73 2.07 -5.83
CA LEU A 105 -3.28 2.62 -7.07
C LEU A 105 -2.19 3.39 -7.83
N GLU A 106 -1.55 4.35 -7.17
CA GLU A 106 -0.52 5.18 -7.78
C GLU A 106 0.69 4.37 -8.26
N LEU A 107 1.19 3.44 -7.44
CA LEU A 107 2.34 2.62 -7.79
C LEU A 107 2.06 1.73 -9.00
N LEU A 108 0.86 1.14 -9.09
CA LEU A 108 0.45 0.32 -10.21
C LEU A 108 0.28 1.14 -11.49
N GLU A 109 -0.34 2.32 -11.41
CA GLU A 109 -0.49 3.22 -12.56
C GLU A 109 0.87 3.65 -13.11
N ARG A 110 1.79 4.09 -12.24
CA ARG A 110 3.14 4.50 -12.66
C ARG A 110 3.94 3.34 -13.24
N LEU A 111 3.90 2.18 -12.59
CA LEU A 111 4.60 1.02 -13.10
C LEU A 111 4.02 0.60 -14.45
N ALA A 112 2.69 0.59 -14.61
CA ALA A 112 2.07 0.30 -15.89
C ALA A 112 2.49 1.28 -16.99
N GLN A 113 2.53 2.59 -16.69
CA GLN A 113 3.02 3.62 -17.62
C GLN A 113 4.47 3.36 -18.05
N ARG A 114 5.38 3.11 -17.10
CA ARG A 114 6.78 2.74 -17.37
C ARG A 114 6.87 1.51 -18.28
N GLU A 115 6.01 0.54 -18.05
CA GLU A 115 6.02 -0.75 -18.73
C GLU A 115 5.24 -0.78 -20.05
N GLY A 116 4.60 0.33 -20.42
CA GLY A 116 3.72 0.42 -21.60
C GLY A 116 2.45 -0.44 -21.48
N ILE A 117 2.00 -0.74 -20.27
CA ILE A 117 0.79 -1.51 -19.98
C ILE A 117 -0.39 -0.55 -19.86
N ARG A 118 -1.51 -0.90 -20.48
CA ARG A 118 -2.78 -0.16 -20.39
C ARG A 118 -3.91 -1.13 -20.07
N VAL A 119 -4.94 -0.59 -19.41
CA VAL A 119 -6.23 -1.24 -19.18
C VAL A 119 -7.27 -0.30 -19.75
N GLU A 120 -8.09 -0.82 -20.66
CA GLU A 120 -9.10 -0.03 -21.35
C GLU A 120 -10.36 0.15 -20.48
N ASP A 121 -11.07 1.25 -20.66
CA ASP A 121 -12.28 1.55 -19.88
C ASP A 121 -13.35 0.47 -20.04
N ALA A 122 -13.45 -0.14 -21.23
CA ALA A 122 -14.36 -1.24 -21.51
C ALA A 122 -14.05 -2.51 -20.69
N GLU A 123 -12.77 -2.78 -20.38
CA GLU A 123 -12.37 -3.90 -19.51
C GLU A 123 -12.80 -3.63 -18.07
N VAL A 124 -12.64 -2.39 -17.61
CA VAL A 124 -13.11 -1.94 -16.28
C VAL A 124 -14.62 -2.03 -16.19
N ASP A 125 -15.34 -1.59 -17.22
CA ASP A 125 -16.81 -1.64 -17.25
C ASP A 125 -17.33 -3.08 -17.27
N THR A 126 -16.68 -3.97 -18.01
CA THR A 126 -16.99 -5.40 -18.01
C THR A 126 -16.77 -6.01 -16.63
N ALA A 127 -15.67 -5.68 -15.96
CA ALA A 127 -15.41 -6.14 -14.59
C ALA A 127 -16.42 -5.56 -13.59
N ALA A 128 -16.79 -4.27 -13.75
CA ALA A 128 -17.72 -3.58 -12.88
C ALA A 128 -19.14 -4.14 -12.97
N ALA A 129 -19.55 -4.67 -14.12
CA ALA A 129 -20.84 -5.33 -14.29
C ALA A 129 -21.02 -6.56 -13.37
N GLY A 130 -19.92 -7.17 -12.91
CA GLY A 130 -19.93 -8.27 -11.95
C GLY A 130 -20.01 -7.84 -10.48
N VAL A 131 -19.88 -6.55 -10.17
CA VAL A 131 -19.93 -6.03 -8.79
C VAL A 131 -21.35 -5.60 -8.45
N THR A 132 -21.96 -6.29 -7.49
CA THR A 132 -23.33 -5.96 -7.05
C THR A 132 -23.33 -4.82 -6.04
N GLU A 133 -24.40 -4.02 -6.03
CA GLU A 133 -24.62 -2.99 -5.01
C GLU A 133 -24.62 -3.60 -3.60
N GLU A 134 -25.17 -4.81 -3.45
CA GLU A 134 -25.15 -5.56 -2.19
C GLU A 134 -23.71 -5.90 -1.74
N ALA A 135 -22.80 -6.20 -2.67
CA ALA A 135 -21.41 -6.50 -2.34
C ALA A 135 -20.67 -5.26 -1.79
N ILE A 136 -21.02 -4.07 -2.31
CA ILE A 136 -20.53 -2.76 -1.82
C ILE A 136 -21.13 -2.48 -0.44
N GLN A 137 -22.46 -2.54 -0.31
CA GLN A 137 -23.17 -2.24 0.94
C GLN A 137 -22.80 -3.16 2.10
N ARG A 138 -22.49 -4.44 1.84
CA ARG A 138 -22.01 -5.38 2.86
C ARG A 138 -20.51 -5.22 3.18
N GLY A 139 -19.78 -4.38 2.46
CA GLY A 139 -18.33 -4.22 2.60
C GLY A 139 -17.54 -5.47 2.20
N THR A 140 -18.13 -6.33 1.36
CA THR A 140 -17.46 -7.53 0.82
C THR A 140 -16.59 -7.22 -0.39
N HIS A 141 -16.81 -6.06 -1.02
CA HIS A 141 -15.91 -5.46 -1.99
C HIS A 141 -15.15 -4.30 -1.32
N PRO A 142 -13.86 -4.04 -1.63
CA PRO A 142 -13.09 -2.98 -0.98
C PRO A 142 -13.45 -1.54 -1.41
N ALA A 143 -14.44 -1.38 -2.29
CA ALA A 143 -14.96 -0.09 -2.73
C ALA A 143 -16.20 0.28 -1.91
N TYR A 144 -16.44 1.58 -1.72
CA TYR A 144 -17.53 2.10 -0.89
C TYR A 144 -18.62 2.83 -1.70
N ASP A 145 -18.36 3.09 -2.99
CA ASP A 145 -19.32 3.66 -3.93
C ASP A 145 -19.02 3.19 -5.36
N ARG A 146 -19.88 3.52 -6.33
CA ARG A 146 -19.67 3.09 -7.73
C ARG A 146 -18.45 3.69 -8.40
N GLN A 147 -18.03 4.89 -8.00
CA GLN A 147 -16.84 5.53 -8.57
C GLN A 147 -15.58 4.78 -8.12
N SER A 148 -15.48 4.50 -6.82
CA SER A 148 -14.38 3.74 -6.23
C SER A 148 -14.32 2.29 -6.70
N VAL A 149 -15.45 1.69 -7.13
CA VAL A 149 -15.43 0.37 -7.81
C VAL A 149 -14.54 0.42 -9.05
N ARG A 150 -14.69 1.42 -9.92
CA ARG A 150 -13.88 1.53 -11.14
C ARG A 150 -12.40 1.73 -10.83
N GLU A 151 -12.06 2.54 -9.82
CA GLU A 151 -10.68 2.75 -9.37
C GLU A 151 -10.04 1.44 -8.89
N VAL A 152 -10.73 0.73 -8.01
CA VAL A 152 -10.26 -0.57 -7.47
C VAL A 152 -10.08 -1.58 -8.60
N LEU A 153 -11.07 -1.74 -9.47
CA LEU A 153 -11.02 -2.73 -10.55
C LEU A 153 -9.93 -2.42 -11.56
N ARG A 154 -9.72 -1.14 -11.91
CA ARG A 154 -8.59 -0.75 -12.76
C ARG A 154 -7.26 -1.12 -12.09
N SER A 155 -7.12 -0.87 -10.79
CA SER A 155 -5.95 -1.31 -10.00
C SER A 155 -5.70 -2.81 -10.12
N GLU A 156 -6.74 -3.62 -9.94
CA GLU A 156 -6.62 -5.08 -10.00
C GLU A 156 -6.26 -5.58 -11.40
N LEU A 157 -6.85 -5.00 -12.44
CA LEU A 157 -6.55 -5.34 -13.83
C LEU A 157 -5.10 -4.97 -14.17
N LEU A 158 -4.63 -3.79 -13.74
CA LEU A 158 -3.23 -3.38 -13.90
C LEU A 158 -2.28 -4.33 -13.18
N ALA A 159 -2.58 -4.69 -11.93
CA ALA A 159 -1.79 -5.67 -11.19
C ALA A 159 -1.75 -7.03 -11.91
N GLY A 160 -2.89 -7.51 -12.40
CA GLY A 160 -2.96 -8.73 -13.20
C GLY A 160 -2.12 -8.67 -14.47
N ALA A 161 -2.20 -7.56 -15.21
CA ALA A 161 -1.44 -7.35 -16.45
C ALA A 161 0.07 -7.24 -16.22
N ILE A 162 0.49 -6.47 -15.20
CA ILE A 162 1.89 -6.38 -14.76
C ILE A 162 2.41 -7.75 -14.35
N GLY A 163 1.66 -8.46 -13.49
CA GLY A 163 2.04 -9.81 -13.07
C GLY A 163 2.17 -10.77 -14.24
N LYS A 164 1.20 -10.76 -15.18
CA LYS A 164 1.26 -11.59 -16.39
C LYS A 164 2.52 -11.31 -17.22
N LYS A 165 2.93 -10.04 -17.36
CA LYS A 165 4.18 -9.65 -18.05
C LYS A 165 5.41 -10.29 -17.39
N TYR A 166 5.42 -10.39 -16.06
CA TYR A 166 6.59 -10.84 -15.29
C TYR A 166 6.56 -12.32 -14.86
N ALA A 167 5.42 -13.02 -14.96
CA ALA A 167 5.22 -14.34 -14.38
C ALA A 167 6.24 -15.39 -14.86
N ASN A 168 6.49 -15.45 -16.18
CA ASN A 168 7.43 -16.41 -16.78
C ASN A 168 8.87 -15.85 -16.87
N ARG A 169 9.09 -14.65 -16.32
CA ARG A 169 10.36 -13.93 -16.41
C ARG A 169 11.00 -13.64 -15.06
N THR A 170 10.29 -13.93 -13.97
CA THR A 170 10.79 -13.67 -12.63
C THR A 170 11.39 -14.93 -12.04
N ALA A 171 12.68 -14.86 -11.73
CA ALA A 171 13.40 -15.86 -10.99
C ALA A 171 14.18 -15.22 -9.84
N VAL A 172 14.30 -15.96 -8.74
CA VAL A 172 15.06 -15.57 -7.55
C VAL A 172 16.00 -16.70 -7.17
N VAL A 173 17.22 -16.37 -6.79
CA VAL A 173 18.17 -17.29 -6.18
C VAL A 173 18.28 -16.90 -4.71
N ALA A 174 18.00 -17.83 -3.80
CA ALA A 174 17.96 -17.53 -2.39
C ALA A 174 18.50 -18.66 -1.52
N ASP A 175 19.02 -18.26 -0.36
CA ASP A 175 19.14 -19.13 0.81
C ASP A 175 17.87 -18.99 1.64
N ILE A 176 17.38 -20.09 2.20
CA ILE A 176 16.15 -20.16 2.99
C ILE A 176 16.44 -20.92 4.27
N VAL A 177 15.95 -20.40 5.39
CA VAL A 177 15.85 -21.12 6.67
C VAL A 177 14.43 -20.99 7.20
N VAL A 178 13.80 -22.11 7.54
CA VAL A 178 12.48 -22.16 8.17
C VAL A 178 12.64 -22.30 9.69
N THR A 179 11.82 -21.59 10.46
CA THR A 179 11.77 -21.61 11.92
C THR A 179 10.32 -21.71 12.42
N GLY A 180 10.14 -22.03 13.69
CA GLY A 180 8.81 -22.05 14.33
C GLY A 180 8.35 -20.69 14.85
N GLU A 181 9.25 -19.72 14.97
CA GLU A 181 8.94 -18.43 15.58
C GLU A 181 9.56 -17.25 14.84
N ARG A 182 8.85 -16.11 14.85
CA ARG A 182 9.31 -14.84 14.27
C ARG A 182 10.62 -14.37 14.87
N ALA A 183 10.77 -14.45 16.19
CA ALA A 183 11.95 -13.96 16.89
C ALA A 183 13.20 -14.73 16.45
N GLU A 184 13.08 -16.04 16.30
CA GLU A 184 14.14 -16.91 15.78
C GLU A 184 14.47 -16.57 14.32
N ALA A 185 13.46 -16.44 13.45
CA ALA A 185 13.67 -16.04 12.05
C ALA A 185 14.37 -14.68 11.96
N MET A 186 14.00 -13.72 12.80
CA MET A 186 14.65 -12.41 12.87
C MET A 186 16.10 -12.49 13.34
N ALA A 187 16.42 -13.37 14.29
CA ALA A 187 17.80 -13.60 14.73
C ALA A 187 18.65 -14.19 13.61
N LYS A 188 18.11 -15.22 12.93
CA LYS A 188 18.74 -15.85 11.75
C LYS A 188 18.93 -14.86 10.61
N ALA A 189 17.92 -14.04 10.33
CA ALA A 189 18.00 -13.01 9.30
C ALA A 189 19.08 -11.96 9.57
N LYS A 190 19.27 -11.54 10.83
CA LYS A 190 20.39 -10.65 11.21
C LYS A 190 21.75 -11.30 10.96
N GLN A 191 21.87 -12.62 11.12
CA GLN A 191 23.08 -13.35 10.78
C GLN A 191 23.29 -13.44 9.27
N MET A 192 22.25 -13.76 8.50
CA MET A 192 22.28 -13.77 7.03
C MET A 192 22.62 -12.39 6.46
N ALA A 193 22.14 -11.30 7.10
CA ALA A 193 22.38 -9.93 6.66
C ALA A 193 23.84 -9.49 6.80
N LYS A 194 24.72 -10.30 7.43
CA LYS A 194 26.16 -10.07 7.45
C LYS A 194 26.83 -10.35 6.09
N GLY A 195 26.11 -10.93 5.13
CA GLY A 195 26.58 -11.20 3.78
C GLY A 195 26.34 -12.65 3.33
N PRO A 196 26.58 -12.95 2.04
CA PRO A 196 26.26 -14.24 1.43
C PRO A 196 26.98 -15.41 2.14
N GLU A 197 28.27 -15.27 2.46
CA GLU A 197 29.03 -16.31 3.17
C GLU A 197 28.48 -16.60 4.59
N ALA A 198 27.92 -15.59 5.26
CA ALA A 198 27.33 -15.77 6.58
C ALA A 198 25.98 -16.49 6.47
N SER A 199 25.23 -16.21 5.40
CA SER A 199 23.99 -16.90 5.05
C SER A 199 24.23 -18.37 4.71
N GLU A 200 25.18 -18.68 3.84
CA GLU A 200 25.54 -20.05 3.45
C GLU A 200 25.98 -20.89 4.66
N ARG A 201 26.84 -20.31 5.53
CA ARG A 201 27.26 -20.96 6.77
C ARG A 201 26.08 -21.26 7.68
N LEU A 202 25.17 -20.30 7.87
CA LEU A 202 23.98 -20.52 8.67
C LEU A 202 23.12 -21.65 8.10
N VAL A 203 22.88 -21.69 6.78
CA VAL A 203 22.13 -22.78 6.15
C VAL A 203 22.80 -24.13 6.40
N LYS A 204 24.12 -24.21 6.27
CA LYS A 204 24.88 -25.44 6.54
C LYS A 204 24.73 -25.89 7.99
N ASP A 205 24.84 -24.97 8.94
CA ASP A 205 24.69 -25.25 10.37
C ASP A 205 23.27 -25.74 10.71
N GLU A 206 22.25 -25.15 10.09
CA GLU A 206 20.85 -25.55 10.30
C GLU A 206 20.54 -26.91 9.69
N LYS A 207 21.05 -27.20 8.49
CA LYS A 207 20.97 -28.55 7.90
C LYS A 207 21.64 -29.61 8.78
N ALA A 208 22.81 -29.30 9.36
CA ALA A 208 23.52 -30.22 10.24
C ALA A 208 22.74 -30.56 11.53
N LYS A 209 21.86 -29.67 11.98
CA LYS A 209 20.94 -29.88 13.11
C LYS A 209 19.63 -30.57 12.71
N GLY A 210 19.46 -30.94 11.45
CA GLY A 210 18.21 -31.50 10.92
C GLY A 210 17.12 -30.46 10.65
N GLY A 211 17.46 -29.17 10.62
CA GLY A 211 16.54 -28.08 10.32
C GLY A 211 16.18 -28.00 8.82
N GLN A 212 15.06 -27.35 8.52
CA GLN A 212 14.62 -27.05 7.16
C GLN A 212 15.35 -25.82 6.63
N ALA A 213 16.36 -26.04 5.80
CA ALA A 213 17.11 -24.97 5.15
C ALA A 213 17.59 -25.36 3.76
N SER A 214 17.73 -24.40 2.86
CA SER A 214 18.31 -24.56 1.51
C SER A 214 19.21 -23.39 1.17
N SER A 215 20.20 -23.61 0.29
CA SER A 215 21.16 -22.58 -0.10
C SER A 215 21.34 -22.57 -1.61
N GLY A 216 21.43 -21.37 -2.19
CA GLY A 216 21.61 -21.15 -3.62
C GLY A 216 20.47 -21.69 -4.49
N GLU A 217 19.29 -21.89 -3.92
CA GLU A 217 18.18 -22.50 -4.63
C GLU A 217 17.53 -21.48 -5.57
N ARG A 218 17.26 -21.89 -6.81
CA ARG A 218 16.63 -21.05 -7.82
C ARG A 218 15.14 -21.34 -7.89
N PHE A 219 14.34 -20.34 -7.58
CA PHE A 219 12.89 -20.37 -7.71
C PHE A 219 12.44 -19.52 -8.88
N THR A 220 11.52 -20.04 -9.70
CA THR A 220 10.88 -19.28 -10.79
C THR A 220 9.43 -19.08 -10.44
N PHE A 221 8.90 -17.87 -10.65
CA PHE A 221 7.55 -17.54 -10.18
C PHE A 221 6.49 -18.44 -10.83
N SER A 222 6.59 -18.69 -12.13
CA SER A 222 5.62 -19.51 -12.86
C SER A 222 5.64 -20.99 -12.47
N GLN A 223 6.74 -21.50 -11.91
CA GLN A 223 6.84 -22.90 -11.46
C GLN A 223 6.78 -23.05 -9.94
N ALA A 224 6.72 -21.93 -9.21
CA ALA A 224 6.63 -21.95 -7.76
C ALA A 224 5.27 -22.49 -7.31
N SER A 225 5.27 -23.20 -6.18
CA SER A 225 4.01 -23.55 -5.52
C SER A 225 3.23 -22.27 -5.18
N PRO A 226 1.89 -22.29 -5.12
CA PRO A 226 1.10 -21.10 -4.78
C PRO A 226 1.53 -20.45 -3.45
N LYS A 227 1.94 -21.26 -2.47
CA LYS A 227 2.49 -20.82 -1.17
C LYS A 227 3.76 -19.98 -1.34
N LEU A 228 4.70 -20.46 -2.16
CA LEU A 228 5.96 -19.76 -2.41
C LEU A 228 5.79 -18.56 -3.34
N ALA A 229 4.93 -18.67 -4.37
CA ALA A 229 4.63 -17.57 -5.29
C ALA A 229 4.04 -16.36 -4.56
N GLN A 230 3.26 -16.60 -3.50
CA GLN A 230 2.69 -15.55 -2.65
C GLN A 230 3.64 -15.02 -1.57
N SER A 231 4.80 -15.66 -1.38
CA SER A 231 5.77 -15.26 -0.37
C SER A 231 6.46 -13.92 -0.70
N ALA A 232 7.10 -13.34 0.31
CA ALA A 232 7.85 -12.10 0.16
C ALA A 232 9.13 -12.26 -0.68
N VAL A 233 9.60 -13.48 -0.96
CA VAL A 233 10.86 -13.73 -1.68
C VAL A 233 10.85 -13.11 -3.08
N PHE A 234 9.74 -13.25 -3.82
CA PHE A 234 9.62 -12.67 -5.17
C PHE A 234 9.43 -11.14 -5.17
N ALA A 235 9.10 -10.56 -4.01
CA ALA A 235 8.94 -9.13 -3.76
C ALA A 235 10.16 -8.50 -3.07
N THR A 236 11.28 -9.23 -3.00
CA THR A 236 12.50 -8.78 -2.31
C THR A 236 13.61 -8.54 -3.33
N ALA A 237 14.33 -7.42 -3.18
CA ALA A 237 15.46 -7.08 -4.05
C ALA A 237 16.66 -8.02 -3.81
N SER A 238 17.64 -7.99 -4.72
CA SER A 238 18.91 -8.69 -4.51
C SER A 238 19.65 -8.10 -3.29
N ASP A 239 20.57 -8.88 -2.72
CA ASP A 239 21.37 -8.52 -1.54
C ASP A 239 20.52 -8.07 -0.35
N THR A 240 19.35 -8.68 -0.21
CA THR A 240 18.38 -8.33 0.83
C THR A 240 17.90 -9.60 1.52
N VAL A 241 17.88 -9.58 2.85
CA VAL A 241 17.28 -10.63 3.66
C VAL A 241 15.84 -10.24 3.94
N VAL A 242 14.92 -11.19 3.80
CA VAL A 242 13.51 -11.02 4.13
C VAL A 242 13.07 -12.05 5.15
N VAL A 243 12.31 -11.60 6.16
CA VAL A 243 11.63 -12.45 7.13
C VAL A 243 10.15 -12.37 6.91
N PHE A 244 9.45 -13.49 6.78
CA PHE A 244 8.01 -13.52 6.52
C PHE A 244 7.36 -14.80 7.08
N PRO A 245 6.07 -14.77 7.46
CA PRO A 245 5.34 -15.96 7.81
C PRO A 245 5.03 -16.74 6.53
N VAL A 246 5.02 -18.05 6.65
CA VAL A 246 4.60 -18.95 5.60
C VAL A 246 3.07 -18.95 5.57
N ALA A 247 2.46 -18.80 4.38
CA ALA A 247 1.00 -18.87 4.27
C ALA A 247 0.48 -20.26 4.68
N ASP A 248 -0.71 -20.36 5.25
CA ASP A 248 -1.34 -21.66 5.48
C ASP A 248 -1.82 -22.30 4.16
N GLU A 249 -2.42 -23.50 4.22
CA GLU A 249 -2.93 -24.19 3.02
C GLU A 249 -4.04 -23.41 2.29
N SER A 250 -4.72 -22.49 2.97
CA SER A 250 -5.75 -21.62 2.38
C SER A 250 -5.15 -20.40 1.67
N GLY A 251 -3.82 -20.22 1.74
CA GLY A 251 -3.12 -19.07 1.17
C GLY A 251 -3.27 -17.80 2.00
N GLN A 252 -3.86 -17.88 3.20
CA GLN A 252 -3.87 -16.78 4.15
C GLN A 252 -2.49 -16.69 4.81
N MET A 253 -1.91 -15.49 4.86
CA MET A 253 -0.69 -15.25 5.63
C MET A 253 -1.01 -15.51 7.11
N GLU A 254 -0.34 -16.48 7.73
CA GLU A 254 -0.53 -16.74 9.17
C GLU A 254 -0.18 -15.47 9.95
N GLN A 255 -1.13 -14.99 10.76
CA GLN A 255 -0.90 -13.83 11.62
C GLN A 255 0.14 -14.19 12.69
N GLN A 256 0.84 -13.19 13.23
CA GLN A 256 1.89 -13.41 14.24
C GLN A 256 1.44 -14.23 15.46
N THR A 257 0.14 -14.26 15.75
CA THR A 257 -0.45 -14.96 16.89
C THR A 257 -0.89 -16.39 16.60
N THR A 258 -0.74 -16.89 15.37
CA THR A 258 -1.11 -18.26 15.02
C THR A 258 -0.07 -19.24 15.58
N PRO A 259 -0.44 -20.18 16.48
CA PRO A 259 0.52 -21.07 17.14
C PRO A 259 1.30 -22.01 16.20
N THR A 260 0.79 -22.25 14.99
CA THR A 260 1.40 -23.09 13.96
C THR A 260 2.23 -22.33 12.94
N ALA A 261 2.37 -21.01 13.10
CA ALA A 261 2.99 -20.15 12.11
C ALA A 261 4.45 -20.53 11.85
N GLN A 262 4.73 -21.10 10.68
CA GLN A 262 6.11 -21.26 10.25
C GLN A 262 6.65 -19.91 9.76
N TRP A 263 7.87 -19.59 10.14
CA TRP A 263 8.56 -18.37 9.72
C TRP A 263 9.72 -18.71 8.82
N VAL A 264 9.97 -17.87 7.82
CA VAL A 264 11.10 -18.01 6.92
C VAL A 264 12.01 -16.80 7.06
N ALA A 265 13.31 -17.04 7.15
CA ALA A 265 14.35 -16.07 6.85
C ALA A 265 14.99 -16.45 5.51
N ALA A 266 14.96 -15.55 4.53
CA ALA A 266 15.52 -15.81 3.21
C ALA A 266 16.49 -14.71 2.80
N TYR A 267 17.70 -15.07 2.39
CA TYR A 267 18.66 -14.16 1.76
C TYR A 267 18.50 -14.25 0.25
N VAL A 268 18.08 -13.16 -0.40
CA VAL A 268 17.94 -13.13 -1.86
C VAL A 268 19.27 -12.71 -2.47
N HIS A 269 20.01 -13.68 -3.01
CA HIS A 269 21.27 -13.44 -3.73
C HIS A 269 21.03 -12.66 -5.01
N LYS A 270 20.07 -13.12 -5.81
CA LYS A 270 19.81 -12.55 -7.12
C LYS A 270 18.32 -12.59 -7.43
N ARG A 271 17.82 -11.51 -8.02
CA ARG A 271 16.51 -11.43 -8.64
C ARG A 271 16.65 -11.04 -10.09
N ASP A 272 16.06 -11.84 -10.97
CA ASP A 272 16.11 -11.67 -12.41
C ASP A 272 14.68 -11.60 -12.96
N THR A 273 14.32 -10.48 -13.60
CA THR A 273 13.02 -10.26 -14.26
C THR A 273 13.10 -10.45 -15.78
N ASN A 274 14.22 -10.94 -16.28
CA ASN A 274 14.47 -11.32 -17.66
C ASN A 274 14.77 -12.82 -17.80
N ALA A 275 14.49 -13.60 -16.75
CA ALA A 275 14.60 -15.05 -16.82
C ALA A 275 13.66 -15.60 -17.91
N THR A 276 13.91 -16.83 -18.33
CA THR A 276 12.95 -17.59 -19.13
C THR A 276 12.52 -18.79 -18.31
N SER A 277 11.22 -19.00 -18.19
CA SER A 277 10.65 -20.11 -17.45
C SER A 277 9.41 -20.62 -18.18
N ALA A 278 9.13 -21.92 -18.05
CA ALA A 278 7.93 -22.50 -18.61
C ALA A 278 6.68 -21.81 -18.04
N PRO A 279 5.57 -21.76 -18.79
CA PRO A 279 4.30 -21.29 -18.25
C PRO A 279 3.86 -22.09 -17.03
N ALA A 280 3.13 -21.46 -16.14
CA ALA A 280 2.56 -22.11 -14.98
C ALA A 280 1.57 -23.22 -15.37
N GLN A 281 1.65 -24.33 -14.66
CA GLN A 281 0.76 -25.48 -14.83
C GLN A 281 -0.36 -25.44 -13.77
N THR A 282 -1.21 -24.40 -13.84
CA THR A 282 -2.36 -24.25 -12.94
C THR A 282 -3.58 -23.76 -13.71
N ASN A 283 -4.75 -23.82 -13.08
CA ASN A 283 -5.98 -23.36 -13.70
C ASN A 283 -5.97 -21.82 -13.90
N ALA A 284 -6.78 -21.33 -14.83
CA ALA A 284 -6.79 -19.91 -15.21
C ALA A 284 -7.13 -18.96 -14.05
N ALA A 285 -8.04 -19.34 -13.14
CA ALA A 285 -8.44 -18.49 -12.02
C ALA A 285 -7.32 -18.35 -10.99
N THR A 286 -6.67 -19.46 -10.61
CA THR A 286 -5.49 -19.46 -9.76
C THR A 286 -4.35 -18.67 -10.40
N GLN A 287 -4.13 -18.84 -11.71
CA GLN A 287 -3.11 -18.07 -12.42
C GLN A 287 -3.39 -16.57 -12.40
N ALA A 288 -4.63 -16.16 -12.60
CA ALA A 288 -5.02 -14.75 -12.54
C ALA A 288 -4.79 -14.16 -11.14
N ALA A 289 -5.12 -14.90 -10.09
CA ALA A 289 -4.85 -14.50 -8.71
C ALA A 289 -3.35 -14.34 -8.42
N LEU A 290 -2.52 -15.31 -8.83
CA LEU A 290 -1.07 -15.25 -8.67
C LEU A 290 -0.46 -14.07 -9.46
N ASN A 291 -0.93 -13.83 -10.69
CA ASN A 291 -0.49 -12.67 -11.45
C ASN A 291 -0.81 -11.35 -10.71
N ARG A 292 -2.01 -11.21 -10.12
CA ARG A 292 -2.34 -10.02 -9.33
C ARG A 292 -1.37 -9.84 -8.15
N VAL A 293 -1.05 -10.91 -7.43
CA VAL A 293 -0.08 -10.88 -6.32
C VAL A 293 1.30 -10.44 -6.81
N LEU A 294 1.78 -11.00 -7.92
CA LEU A 294 3.06 -10.61 -8.51
C LEU A 294 3.09 -9.15 -8.95
N GLY A 295 2.02 -8.67 -9.61
CA GLY A 295 1.93 -7.28 -10.04
C GLY A 295 2.02 -6.30 -8.88
N LEU A 296 1.33 -6.58 -7.77
CA LEU A 296 1.45 -5.79 -6.55
C LEU A 296 2.86 -5.86 -5.94
N SER A 297 3.50 -7.04 -5.98
CA SER A 297 4.89 -7.18 -5.55
C SER A 297 5.86 -6.36 -6.42
N MET A 298 5.63 -6.29 -7.74
CA MET A 298 6.43 -5.45 -8.64
C MET A 298 6.22 -3.97 -8.31
N ALA A 299 4.97 -3.55 -8.10
CA ALA A 299 4.64 -2.18 -7.71
C ALA A 299 5.27 -1.80 -6.36
N SER A 300 5.32 -2.72 -5.40
CA SER A 300 5.97 -2.46 -4.13
C SER A 300 7.49 -2.33 -4.25
N LEU A 301 8.15 -3.13 -5.09
CA LEU A 301 9.58 -2.97 -5.36
C LEU A 301 9.87 -1.64 -6.07
N TYR A 302 8.98 -1.23 -6.97
CA TYR A 302 9.08 0.06 -7.64
C TYR A 302 8.95 1.25 -6.67
N ALA A 303 8.23 1.09 -5.56
CA ALA A 303 8.12 2.13 -4.53
C ALA A 303 9.48 2.51 -3.93
N ASP A 304 10.36 1.53 -3.70
CA ASP A 304 11.72 1.76 -3.21
C ASP A 304 12.59 2.44 -4.29
N GLU A 305 12.44 2.03 -5.56
CA GLU A 305 13.17 2.60 -6.71
C GLU A 305 12.87 4.10 -6.88
N ILE A 306 11.62 4.52 -6.69
CA ILE A 306 11.21 5.93 -6.80
C ILE A 306 11.33 6.72 -5.50
N GLY A 307 11.88 6.11 -4.44
CA GLY A 307 12.09 6.77 -3.15
C GLY A 307 10.80 7.20 -2.46
N MET A 308 9.76 6.35 -2.48
CA MET A 308 8.49 6.62 -1.79
C MET A 308 8.70 6.93 -0.30
N ARG A 309 8.05 7.98 0.20
CA ARG A 309 8.10 8.39 1.61
C ARG A 309 6.70 8.43 2.18
N VAL A 310 6.50 7.85 3.35
CA VAL A 310 5.22 7.89 4.06
C VAL A 310 5.39 8.69 5.35
N SER A 311 4.38 9.50 5.67
CA SER A 311 4.37 10.27 6.90
C SER A 311 4.29 9.34 8.12
N PRO A 312 5.15 9.51 9.15
CA PRO A 312 5.18 8.63 10.32
C PRO A 312 3.83 8.47 11.02
N ARG A 313 2.94 9.45 10.93
CA ARG A 313 1.57 9.39 11.49
C ARG A 313 0.74 8.23 10.93
N TYR A 314 1.03 7.76 9.72
CA TYR A 314 0.35 6.64 9.09
C TYR A 314 1.11 5.33 9.25
N GLY A 315 2.30 5.35 9.84
CA GLY A 315 3.13 4.18 10.10
C GLY A 315 4.16 3.92 9.01
N VAL A 316 4.47 2.65 8.78
CA VAL A 316 5.50 2.20 7.83
C VAL A 316 4.87 1.37 6.71
N TRP A 317 5.41 1.51 5.50
CA TRP A 317 5.05 0.64 4.38
C TRP A 317 5.57 -0.77 4.63
N ASP A 318 4.70 -1.76 4.49
CA ASP A 318 5.00 -3.19 4.49
C ASP A 318 4.97 -3.69 3.05
N PRO A 319 6.14 -3.93 2.41
CA PRO A 319 6.20 -4.41 1.03
C PRO A 319 5.52 -5.75 0.78
N ALA A 320 5.53 -6.65 1.77
CA ALA A 320 4.90 -7.97 1.60
C ALA A 320 3.39 -7.88 1.79
N GLY A 321 2.95 -7.18 2.84
CA GLY A 321 1.54 -6.89 3.08
C GLY A 321 0.92 -5.93 2.06
N LYS A 322 1.75 -5.20 1.30
CA LYS A 322 1.36 -4.17 0.31
C LYS A 322 0.46 -3.10 0.94
N GLN A 323 0.76 -2.76 2.19
CA GLN A 323 -0.06 -1.88 3.01
C GLN A 323 0.77 -1.16 4.06
N LEU A 324 0.17 -0.18 4.72
CA LEU A 324 0.76 0.48 5.87
C LEU A 324 0.40 -0.26 7.14
N VAL A 325 1.38 -0.37 8.04
CA VAL A 325 1.23 -0.91 9.40
C VAL A 325 1.71 0.11 10.44
N PRO A 326 1.26 0.07 11.70
CA PRO A 326 1.60 1.11 12.69
C PRO A 326 3.10 1.31 12.88
N ASN A 327 3.88 0.24 12.85
CA ASN A 327 5.31 0.24 13.12
C ASN A 327 5.98 -0.99 12.48
N SER A 328 7.32 -1.04 12.49
CA SER A 328 8.10 -2.12 11.87
C SER A 328 7.91 -3.49 12.54
N GLN A 329 7.42 -3.55 13.78
CA GLN A 329 7.17 -4.83 14.45
C GLN A 329 5.92 -5.52 13.91
N GLU A 330 4.97 -4.73 13.37
CA GLU A 330 3.72 -5.20 12.80
C GLU A 330 3.80 -5.50 11.30
N GLN A 331 4.96 -5.30 10.66
CA GLN A 331 5.14 -5.70 9.26
C GLN A 331 5.03 -7.22 9.13
N ALA A 332 4.25 -7.66 8.14
CA ALA A 332 4.13 -9.06 7.76
C ALA A 332 5.45 -9.58 7.19
N ALA A 333 6.22 -8.74 6.49
CA ALA A 333 7.62 -9.04 6.22
C ALA A 333 8.57 -7.93 6.63
N VAL A 334 9.72 -8.33 7.17
CA VAL A 334 10.81 -7.42 7.52
C VAL A 334 11.96 -7.63 6.56
N GLN A 335 12.43 -6.56 5.94
CA GLN A 335 13.60 -6.60 5.06
C GLN A 335 14.82 -5.99 5.75
N LEU A 336 15.97 -6.66 5.63
CA LEU A 336 17.27 -6.22 6.11
C LEU A 336 18.22 -6.16 4.92
N LYS A 337 18.84 -5.00 4.68
CA LYS A 337 19.89 -4.89 3.67
C LYS A 337 21.12 -5.67 4.12
N ALA A 338 21.64 -6.51 3.24
CA ALA A 338 22.86 -7.24 3.53
C ALA A 338 24.09 -6.33 3.39
N VAL A 339 25.10 -6.60 4.22
CA VAL A 339 26.43 -6.04 4.00
C VAL A 339 27.05 -6.77 2.83
N VAL A 340 27.16 -6.08 1.69
CA VAL A 340 27.89 -6.58 0.53
C VAL A 340 29.30 -5.99 0.58
N PRO A 341 30.37 -6.82 0.64
CA PRO A 341 31.72 -6.31 0.50
C PRO A 341 31.84 -5.54 -0.82
N ARG A 342 32.35 -4.30 -0.77
CA ARG A 342 32.72 -3.60 -2.00
C ARG A 342 33.90 -4.34 -2.61
N SER A 343 33.69 -4.91 -3.80
CA SER A 343 34.76 -5.45 -4.66
C SER A 343 35.70 -4.35 -5.12
#